data_AF-A0A923BIQ7-F1
#
_entry.id   AF-A0A923BIQ7-F1
#
_cell.length_a   1.000
_cell.length_b   1.000
_cell.length_c   1.000
_cell.angle_alpha   90.00
_cell.angle_beta   90.00
_cell.angle_gamma   90.00
#
_symmetry.space_group_name_H-M   'P 1'
#
loop_
_entity.id
_entity.type
_entity.pdbx_description
1 polymer ?
#
loop_
_entity_poly.entity_id
_entity_poly.type
_entity_poly.pdbx_seq_one_letter_code
_entity_poly.pdbx_strand_id
1 'polypeptide(L)'
;MRFALLGADSESLPLAAAAVAAGHELAWQGDLSLADREQFPWLAAVDESEQWEDLLIAETADAILIGRGTAGDDLRARQVQEFARLGRPMLVTFPLFKSVLTYFEVDMSRTEGGALLQYYNPLREAPALAATVSWIAEGHPHFGRVEQIAATRAMVDRSREQVLRRFAPDVDLLSHVAGKLNRIGAHASTGADADYSALSVQLLGAAELPVRWNVEPPADAEGLALHFICERGRETIWFDSQGLVAQSPIAAATGAIERFARAVEAEDASASTWLQALRAMELTDSIEISLRRGRMIDVHDQQLTEQLAFKGTMSAFGCGLLLVIVPALLVIGWIAGMVGIPVAEYWPHLLLAILALFLGLQFLPKLLYKSPPVDGESH
;
A
#
# COMPACT_ATOMS: atom_id res chain seq x y z
N MET A 1 6.85 27.03 -4.65
CA MET A 1 5.55 26.41 -4.32
C MET A 1 5.18 26.74 -2.90
N ARG A 2 3.89 26.71 -2.60
CA ARG A 2 3.31 26.84 -1.27
C ARG A 2 2.94 25.45 -0.77
N PHE A 3 3.57 25.03 0.32
CA PHE A 3 3.28 23.78 0.99
C PHE A 3 2.36 24.01 2.19
N ALA A 4 1.54 23.01 2.47
CA ALA A 4 0.88 22.84 3.75
C ALA A 4 1.53 21.70 4.54
N LEU A 5 1.66 21.83 5.87
CA LEU A 5 2.06 20.75 6.76
C LEU A 5 0.88 20.32 7.64
N LEU A 6 0.37 19.11 7.42
CA LEU A 6 -0.69 18.52 8.22
C LEU A 6 -0.14 17.34 9.02
N GLY A 7 -0.12 17.43 10.34
CA GLY A 7 0.40 16.39 11.23
C GLY A 7 1.91 16.38 11.33
N ALA A 8 2.42 16.76 12.50
CA ALA A 8 3.83 16.63 12.82
C ALA A 8 4.20 15.20 13.25
N ASP A 9 5.28 14.67 12.70
CA ASP A 9 6.01 13.56 13.27
C ASP A 9 7.51 13.67 12.93
N SER A 10 8.29 12.68 13.37
CA SER A 10 9.74 12.63 13.16
C SER A 10 10.17 12.62 11.68
N GLU A 11 9.27 12.34 10.75
CA GLU A 11 9.53 12.24 9.31
C GLU A 11 8.93 13.42 8.53
N SER A 12 7.76 13.94 8.93
CA SER A 12 7.11 15.07 8.26
C SER A 12 7.79 16.41 8.55
N LEU A 13 8.36 16.59 9.75
CA LEU A 13 9.06 17.82 10.12
C LEU A 13 10.35 18.03 9.30
N PRO A 14 11.23 17.01 9.09
CA PRO A 14 12.33 17.11 8.15
C PRO A 14 11.91 17.42 6.71
N LEU A 15 10.77 16.89 6.24
CA LEU A 15 10.22 17.22 4.92
C LEU A 15 9.84 18.70 4.81
N ALA A 16 9.14 19.24 5.81
CA ALA A 16 8.78 20.65 5.84
C ALA A 16 10.02 21.56 5.94
N ALA A 17 11.00 21.19 6.77
CA ALA A 17 12.27 21.90 6.88
C ALA A 17 13.04 21.89 5.55
N ALA A 18 13.07 20.74 4.85
CA ALA A 18 13.71 20.61 3.54
C ALA A 18 13.00 21.47 2.47
N ALA A 19 11.68 21.56 2.49
CA ALA A 19 10.92 22.44 1.60
C ALA A 19 11.25 23.92 1.82
N VAL A 20 11.28 24.37 3.08
CA VAL A 20 11.66 25.75 3.43
C VAL A 20 13.12 26.03 3.01
N ALA A 21 14.03 25.09 3.25
CA ALA A 21 15.43 25.22 2.84
C ALA A 21 15.61 25.30 1.30
N ALA A 22 14.73 24.64 0.54
CA ALA A 22 14.67 24.73 -0.92
C ALA A 22 14.03 26.04 -1.44
N GLY A 23 13.62 26.95 -0.54
CA GLY A 23 13.01 28.23 -0.89
C GLY A 23 11.51 28.15 -1.16
N HIS A 24 10.84 27.08 -0.75
CA HIS A 24 9.38 26.99 -0.78
C HIS A 24 8.77 27.67 0.45
N GLU A 25 7.51 28.10 0.31
CA GLU A 25 6.75 28.73 1.38
C GLU A 25 5.94 27.66 2.12
N LEU A 26 5.92 27.70 3.46
CA LEU A 26 4.97 26.92 4.26
C LEU A 26 3.76 27.82 4.56
N ALA A 27 2.73 27.73 3.71
CA ALA A 27 1.58 28.64 3.72
C ALA A 27 0.50 28.22 4.73
N TRP A 28 0.49 26.96 5.16
CA TRP A 28 -0.48 26.41 6.10
C TRP A 28 0.18 25.36 7.00
N GLN A 29 -0.24 25.29 8.26
CA GLN A 29 0.26 24.28 9.17
C GLN A 29 -0.73 23.95 10.30
N GLY A 30 -0.89 22.65 10.59
CA GLY A 30 -1.83 22.19 11.61
C GLY A 30 -1.54 20.77 12.09
N ASP A 31 -2.11 20.45 13.26
CA ASP A 31 -1.91 19.20 13.99
C ASP A 31 -0.44 19.04 14.42
N LEU A 32 0.07 20.08 15.11
CA LEU A 32 1.44 20.15 15.62
C LEU A 32 1.41 20.22 17.15
N SER A 33 2.25 19.43 17.82
CA SER A 33 2.37 19.51 19.27
C SER A 33 3.18 20.74 19.72
N LEU A 34 3.14 21.06 21.01
CA LEU A 34 4.03 22.07 21.60
C LEU A 34 5.50 21.67 21.48
N ALA A 35 5.81 20.38 21.66
CA ALA A 35 7.17 19.85 21.55
C ALA A 35 7.75 20.03 20.14
N ASP A 36 6.92 19.86 19.11
CA ASP A 36 7.36 20.08 17.72
C ASP A 36 7.77 21.54 17.47
N ARG A 37 7.03 22.49 18.05
CA ARG A 37 7.35 23.93 17.95
C ARG A 37 8.60 24.31 18.73
N GLU A 38 8.85 23.67 19.87
CA GLU A 38 10.09 23.85 20.63
C GLU A 38 11.30 23.34 19.84
N GLN A 39 11.15 22.21 19.15
CA GLN A 39 12.20 21.63 18.32
C GLN A 39 12.41 22.40 17.01
N PHE A 40 11.34 22.98 16.44
CA PHE A 40 11.37 23.72 15.18
C PHE A 40 10.74 25.12 15.34
N PRO A 41 11.50 26.10 15.88
CA PRO A 41 10.98 27.44 16.22
C PRO A 41 10.52 28.28 15.02
N TRP A 42 10.80 27.84 13.79
CA TRP A 42 10.35 28.49 12.56
C TRP A 42 8.90 28.13 12.20
N LEU A 43 8.31 27.12 12.86
CA LEU A 43 6.88 26.83 12.75
C LEU A 43 6.05 27.97 13.36
N ALA A 44 4.93 28.32 12.73
CA ALA A 44 4.03 29.33 13.26
C ALA A 44 3.44 28.91 14.62
N ALA A 45 3.14 29.91 15.45
CA ALA A 45 2.54 29.68 16.76
C ALA A 45 1.08 29.22 16.67
N VAL A 46 0.39 29.55 15.57
CA VAL A 46 -1.01 29.16 15.33
C VAL A 46 -1.04 27.71 14.83
N ASP A 47 -1.95 26.92 15.41
CA ASP A 47 -2.33 25.60 14.92
C ASP A 47 -3.63 25.71 14.15
N GLU A 48 -3.62 25.38 12.86
CA GLU A 48 -4.82 25.47 12.01
C GLU A 48 -5.55 24.12 11.88
N SER A 49 -5.25 23.12 12.74
CA SER A 49 -5.85 21.77 12.67
C SER A 49 -7.38 21.73 12.59
N GLU A 50 -8.08 22.63 13.28
CA GLU A 50 -9.54 22.71 13.25
C GLU A 50 -10.09 23.22 11.90
N GLN A 51 -9.23 23.77 11.04
CA GLN A 51 -9.56 24.38 9.74
C GLN A 51 -8.89 23.62 8.59
N TRP A 52 -8.64 22.31 8.75
CA TRP A 52 -7.99 21.51 7.71
C TRP A 52 -8.78 21.49 6.39
N GLU A 53 -10.10 21.74 6.42
CA GLU A 53 -10.93 21.88 5.24
C GLU A 53 -10.47 23.02 4.31
N ASP A 54 -9.74 24.02 4.81
CA ASP A 54 -9.16 25.08 3.99
C ASP A 54 -8.12 24.51 2.99
N LEU A 55 -7.52 23.36 3.28
CA LEU A 55 -6.60 22.66 2.37
C LEU A 55 -7.30 22.05 1.16
N LEU A 56 -8.63 21.91 1.19
CA LEU A 56 -9.44 21.49 0.03
C LEU A 56 -9.43 22.56 -1.07
N ILE A 57 -9.16 23.82 -0.70
CA ILE A 57 -9.08 24.96 -1.59
C ILE A 57 -7.67 25.02 -2.20
N ALA A 58 -7.58 25.04 -3.54
CA ALA A 58 -6.30 25.01 -4.24
C ALA A 58 -5.45 26.26 -3.98
N GLU A 59 -6.10 27.38 -3.69
CA GLU A 59 -5.49 28.65 -3.37
C GLU A 59 -4.80 28.64 -2.00
N THR A 60 -5.09 27.71 -1.10
CA THR A 60 -4.43 27.65 0.23
C THR A 60 -3.00 27.13 0.13
N ALA A 61 -2.80 26.05 -0.64
CA ALA A 61 -1.49 25.44 -0.85
C ALA A 61 -1.44 24.70 -2.19
N ASP A 62 -0.25 24.65 -2.79
CA ASP A 62 -0.02 23.94 -4.04
C ASP A 62 0.17 22.43 -3.80
N ALA A 63 0.70 22.04 -2.63
CA ALA A 63 0.87 20.65 -2.22
C ALA A 63 0.84 20.48 -0.68
N ILE A 64 0.58 19.25 -0.21
CA ILE A 64 0.40 18.95 1.22
C ILE A 64 1.42 17.90 1.68
N LEU A 65 2.17 18.23 2.74
CA LEU A 65 3.01 17.30 3.49
C LEU A 65 2.18 16.71 4.65
N ILE A 66 2.10 15.39 4.74
CA ILE A 66 1.21 14.72 5.67
C ILE A 66 2.00 13.77 6.55
N GLY A 67 2.13 14.10 7.84
CA GLY A 67 2.59 13.17 8.86
C GLY A 67 1.45 12.51 9.61
N ARG A 68 1.75 11.80 10.69
CA ARG A 68 0.74 11.22 11.58
C ARG A 68 0.06 12.28 12.44
N GLY A 69 0.84 13.19 13.02
CA GLY A 69 0.32 14.18 13.96
C GLY A 69 -0.26 13.56 15.23
N THR A 70 -1.18 14.29 15.85
CA THR A 70 -1.92 13.86 17.04
C THR A 70 -3.37 13.47 16.72
N ALA A 71 -3.84 13.78 15.51
CA ALA A 71 -5.12 13.31 15.03
C ALA A 71 -5.19 11.77 15.03
N GLY A 72 -6.35 11.21 15.38
CA GLY A 72 -6.56 9.77 15.32
C GLY A 72 -6.57 9.25 13.87
N ASP A 73 -6.24 7.97 13.70
CA ASP A 73 -6.16 7.28 12.40
C ASP A 73 -7.41 7.52 11.52
N ASP A 74 -8.61 7.52 12.12
CA ASP A 74 -9.88 7.72 11.39
C ASP A 74 -9.99 9.11 10.76
N LEU A 75 -9.63 10.16 11.50
CA LEU A 75 -9.66 11.53 10.98
C LEU A 75 -8.60 11.70 9.90
N ARG A 76 -7.39 11.18 10.14
CA ARG A 76 -6.29 11.23 9.18
C ARG A 76 -6.66 10.52 7.88
N ALA A 77 -7.30 9.36 7.97
CA ALA A 77 -7.77 8.60 6.82
C ALA A 77 -8.78 9.41 6.01
N ARG A 78 -9.78 10.00 6.68
CA ARG A 78 -10.78 10.87 6.04
C ARG A 78 -10.12 12.05 5.32
N GLN A 79 -9.21 12.77 5.98
CA GLN A 79 -8.51 13.92 5.41
C GLN A 79 -7.79 13.54 4.11
N VAL A 80 -6.99 12.47 4.14
CA VAL A 80 -6.24 12.00 2.97
C VAL A 80 -7.17 11.54 1.84
N GLN A 81 -8.28 10.86 2.15
CA GLN A 81 -9.27 10.44 1.16
C GLN A 81 -9.94 11.64 0.48
N GLU A 82 -10.34 12.67 1.24
CA GLU A 82 -10.94 13.89 0.67
C GLU A 82 -9.95 14.64 -0.22
N PHE A 83 -8.69 14.81 0.22
CA PHE A 83 -7.64 15.41 -0.60
C PHE A 83 -7.38 14.61 -1.88
N ALA A 84 -7.31 13.28 -1.78
CA ALA A 84 -7.12 12.40 -2.92
C ALA A 84 -8.27 12.53 -3.95
N ARG A 85 -9.53 12.57 -3.48
CA ARG A 85 -10.71 12.72 -4.33
C ARG A 85 -10.74 14.06 -5.07
N LEU A 86 -10.20 15.11 -4.47
CA LEU A 86 -10.06 16.43 -5.09
C LEU A 86 -8.77 16.58 -5.93
N GLY A 87 -7.98 15.52 -6.10
CA GLY A 87 -6.77 15.59 -6.91
C GLY A 87 -5.63 16.37 -6.27
N ARG A 88 -5.67 16.65 -4.97
CA ARG A 88 -4.67 17.47 -4.27
C ARG A 88 -3.33 16.73 -4.21
N PRO A 89 -2.21 17.34 -4.61
CA PRO A 89 -0.90 16.70 -4.51
C PRO A 89 -0.47 16.51 -3.06
N MET A 90 -0.03 15.30 -2.72
CA MET A 90 0.34 14.92 -1.36
C MET A 90 1.66 14.15 -1.31
N LEU A 91 2.48 14.49 -0.32
CA LEU A 91 3.63 13.69 0.11
C LEU A 91 3.39 13.25 1.56
N VAL A 92 3.22 11.95 1.76
CA VAL A 92 2.81 11.37 3.05
C VAL A 92 3.97 10.59 3.71
N THR A 93 4.10 10.61 5.03
CA THR A 93 5.07 9.75 5.73
C THR A 93 4.64 8.27 5.69
N PHE A 94 5.57 7.34 5.86
CA PHE A 94 5.29 5.90 5.73
C PHE A 94 5.87 5.05 6.86
N PRO A 95 5.03 4.26 7.55
CA PRO A 95 3.60 4.08 7.34
C PRO A 95 2.77 5.21 7.98
N LEU A 96 1.77 5.71 7.23
CA LEU A 96 0.81 6.69 7.74
C LEU A 96 -0.30 6.02 8.56
N PHE A 97 -0.86 4.93 8.04
CA PHE A 97 -1.94 4.16 8.66
C PHE A 97 -1.48 2.77 9.11
N LYS A 98 -2.17 2.19 10.09
CA LYS A 98 -1.94 0.81 10.53
C LYS A 98 -2.64 -0.23 9.66
N SER A 99 -3.79 0.14 9.07
CA SER A 99 -4.65 -0.79 8.34
C SER A 99 -4.36 -0.78 6.84
N VAL A 100 -4.16 -1.96 6.24
CA VAL A 100 -4.04 -2.11 4.79
C VAL A 100 -5.33 -1.68 4.06
N LEU A 101 -6.50 -1.87 4.68
CA LEU A 101 -7.79 -1.46 4.11
C LEU A 101 -7.84 0.05 3.87
N THR A 102 -7.31 0.85 4.79
CA THR A 102 -7.25 2.30 4.62
C THR A 102 -6.35 2.71 3.45
N TYR A 103 -5.26 1.98 3.20
CA TYR A 103 -4.42 2.23 2.01
C TYR A 103 -5.18 1.96 0.71
N PHE A 104 -6.01 0.91 0.67
CA PHE A 104 -6.89 0.62 -0.47
C PHE A 104 -7.93 1.71 -0.69
N GLU A 105 -8.62 2.16 0.36
CA GLU A 105 -9.64 3.23 0.26
C GLU A 105 -9.05 4.55 -0.26
N VAL A 106 -7.83 4.88 0.19
CA VAL A 106 -7.09 6.03 -0.34
C VAL A 106 -6.67 5.80 -1.79
N ASP A 107 -6.25 4.60 -2.18
CA ASP A 107 -5.89 4.31 -3.59
C ASP A 107 -7.09 4.42 -4.53
N MET A 108 -8.28 3.99 -4.08
CA MET A 108 -9.54 4.19 -4.79
C MET A 108 -9.80 5.69 -4.98
N SER A 109 -9.78 6.46 -3.89
CA SER A 109 -10.01 7.91 -3.92
C SER A 109 -9.00 8.64 -4.81
N ARG A 110 -7.73 8.23 -4.76
CA ARG A 110 -6.64 8.75 -5.60
C ARG A 110 -6.86 8.43 -7.08
N THR A 111 -7.32 7.23 -7.40
CA THR A 111 -7.61 6.82 -8.78
C THR A 111 -8.80 7.57 -9.34
N GLU A 112 -9.84 7.78 -8.54
CA GLU A 112 -11.01 8.59 -8.90
C GLU A 112 -10.67 10.07 -9.11
N GLY A 113 -9.92 10.66 -8.18
CA GLY A 113 -9.56 12.09 -8.20
C GLY A 113 -8.33 12.43 -9.04
N GLY A 114 -7.56 11.44 -9.49
CA GLY A 114 -6.32 11.65 -10.25
C GLY A 114 -5.17 12.28 -9.45
N ALA A 115 -5.19 12.18 -8.11
CA ALA A 115 -4.19 12.83 -7.27
C ALA A 115 -2.78 12.26 -7.45
N LEU A 116 -1.78 13.15 -7.48
CA LEU A 116 -0.38 12.81 -7.27
C LEU A 116 -0.16 12.53 -5.79
N LEU A 117 -0.04 11.25 -5.43
CA LEU A 117 0.18 10.80 -4.06
C LEU A 117 1.50 10.04 -3.96
N GLN A 118 2.51 10.69 -3.39
CA GLN A 118 3.78 10.06 -3.07
C GLN A 118 3.85 9.77 -1.57
N TYR A 119 4.56 8.71 -1.22
CA TYR A 119 4.94 8.46 0.16
C TYR A 119 6.45 8.62 0.36
N TYR A 120 6.82 8.90 1.61
CA TYR A 120 8.17 9.08 2.05
C TYR A 120 8.55 7.97 3.03
N ASN A 121 9.56 7.18 2.65
CA ASN A 121 10.24 6.24 3.54
C ASN A 121 11.71 6.67 3.62
N PRO A 122 12.19 7.19 4.77
CA PRO A 122 13.56 7.70 4.89
C PRO A 122 14.63 6.65 4.59
N LEU A 123 14.33 5.36 4.77
CA LEU A 123 15.26 4.28 4.46
C LEU A 123 15.64 4.21 2.98
N ARG A 124 14.72 4.61 2.08
CA ARG A 124 14.94 4.58 0.62
C ARG A 124 15.84 5.71 0.12
N GLU A 125 15.97 6.78 0.89
CA GLU A 125 16.75 7.96 0.50
C GLU A 125 18.25 7.79 0.77
N ALA A 126 18.66 6.69 1.39
CA ALA A 126 20.06 6.44 1.70
C ALA A 126 20.90 6.33 0.41
N PRO A 127 21.88 7.21 0.18
CA PRO A 127 22.83 7.14 -0.93
C PRO A 127 23.61 5.83 -1.01
N ALA A 128 23.79 5.14 0.13
CA ALA A 128 24.41 3.82 0.16
C ALA A 128 23.63 2.77 -0.67
N LEU A 129 22.34 3.00 -0.92
CA LEU A 129 21.50 2.15 -1.76
C LEU A 129 21.63 2.44 -3.26
N ALA A 130 22.28 3.53 -3.68
CA ALA A 130 22.38 3.86 -5.10
C ALA A 130 23.07 2.75 -5.91
N ALA A 131 24.04 2.07 -5.31
CA ALA A 131 24.78 0.98 -5.96
C ALA A 131 24.05 -0.37 -5.86
N THR A 132 23.14 -0.57 -4.91
CA THR A 132 22.61 -1.91 -4.61
C THR A 132 21.76 -2.48 -5.74
N VAL A 133 21.06 -1.64 -6.51
CA VAL A 133 20.31 -2.08 -7.70
C VAL A 133 21.24 -2.73 -8.73
N SER A 134 22.41 -2.12 -8.98
CA SER A 134 23.43 -2.72 -9.87
C SER A 134 23.99 -4.02 -9.30
N TRP A 135 24.13 -4.15 -7.97
CA TRP A 135 24.62 -5.39 -7.36
C TRP A 135 23.68 -6.56 -7.58
N ILE A 136 22.37 -6.32 -7.58
CA ILE A 136 21.38 -7.37 -7.84
C ILE A 136 21.41 -7.78 -9.32
N ALA A 137 21.54 -6.83 -10.24
CA ALA A 137 21.53 -7.11 -11.67
C ALA A 137 22.85 -7.71 -12.20
N GLU A 138 24.00 -7.17 -11.75
CA GLU A 138 25.32 -7.44 -12.32
C GLU A 138 26.26 -8.18 -11.35
N GLY A 139 25.88 -8.28 -10.07
CA GLY A 139 26.73 -8.76 -9.00
C GLY A 139 27.50 -7.63 -8.31
N HIS A 140 27.90 -7.89 -7.06
CA HIS A 140 28.74 -6.98 -6.30
C HIS A 140 30.16 -6.94 -6.90
N PRO A 141 30.77 -5.75 -7.12
CA PRO A 141 32.06 -5.61 -7.80
C PRO A 141 33.19 -6.42 -7.17
N HIS A 142 33.16 -6.57 -5.84
CA HIS A 142 34.20 -7.31 -5.09
C HIS A 142 33.77 -8.73 -4.73
N PHE A 143 32.47 -8.97 -4.51
CA PHE A 143 32.00 -10.20 -3.87
C PHE A 143 31.24 -11.15 -4.82
N GLY A 144 31.04 -10.76 -6.09
CA GLY A 144 30.36 -11.60 -7.07
C GLY A 144 28.84 -11.50 -6.95
N ARG A 145 28.13 -12.48 -7.52
CA ARG A 145 26.66 -12.47 -7.57
C ARG A 145 26.07 -12.40 -6.15
N VAL A 146 25.00 -11.62 -5.97
CA VAL A 146 24.21 -11.63 -4.74
C VAL A 146 23.34 -12.89 -4.73
N GLU A 147 23.50 -13.71 -3.70
CA GLU A 147 22.79 -15.00 -3.56
C GLU A 147 21.63 -14.90 -2.58
N GLN A 148 21.68 -13.94 -1.65
CA GLN A 148 20.62 -13.70 -0.67
C GLN A 148 20.72 -12.28 -0.12
N ILE A 149 19.56 -11.68 0.19
CA ILE A 149 19.47 -10.47 1.01
C ILE A 149 18.95 -10.85 2.39
N ALA A 150 19.62 -10.40 3.45
CA ALA A 150 19.19 -10.62 4.82
C ALA A 150 19.10 -9.29 5.57
N ALA A 151 17.94 -9.00 6.13
CA ALA A 151 17.68 -7.85 6.97
C ALA A 151 17.51 -8.30 8.42
N THR A 152 18.19 -7.63 9.35
CA THR A 152 18.03 -7.86 10.78
C THR A 152 17.65 -6.55 11.46
N ARG A 153 16.50 -6.55 12.11
CA ARG A 153 15.92 -5.42 12.82
C ARG A 153 16.16 -5.60 14.33
N ALA A 154 17.05 -4.78 14.88
CA ALA A 154 17.37 -4.74 16.31
C ALA A 154 16.43 -3.79 17.05
N MET A 155 15.65 -4.29 18.03
CA MET A 155 14.62 -3.52 18.73
C MET A 155 14.51 -3.88 20.23
N VAL A 156 14.33 -2.87 21.07
CA VAL A 156 14.07 -3.05 22.52
C VAL A 156 12.62 -3.49 22.73
N ASP A 157 11.66 -2.71 22.23
CA ASP A 157 10.24 -3.06 22.23
C ASP A 157 9.94 -3.96 21.03
N ARG A 158 9.72 -5.25 21.31
CA ARG A 158 9.40 -6.26 20.31
C ARG A 158 7.96 -6.77 20.41
N SER A 159 7.06 -5.92 20.88
CA SER A 159 5.62 -6.18 20.82
C SER A 159 5.15 -6.32 19.36
N ARG A 160 4.05 -7.07 19.15
CA ARG A 160 3.45 -7.26 17.80
C ARG A 160 3.25 -5.94 17.07
N GLU A 161 2.71 -4.93 17.75
CA GLU A 161 2.44 -3.63 17.14
C GLU A 161 3.72 -2.94 16.65
N GLN A 162 4.78 -2.89 17.47
CA GLN A 162 6.03 -2.26 17.08
C GLN A 162 6.74 -3.03 15.97
N VAL A 163 6.73 -4.36 16.04
CA VAL A 163 7.35 -5.22 15.02
C VAL A 163 6.69 -5.02 13.66
N LEU A 164 5.35 -5.06 13.59
CA LEU A 164 4.62 -4.82 12.33
C LEU A 164 4.83 -3.38 11.81
N ARG A 165 4.85 -2.40 12.73
CA ARG A 165 5.11 -0.99 12.39
C ARG A 165 6.49 -0.77 11.77
N ARG A 166 7.51 -1.51 12.21
CA ARG A 166 8.86 -1.46 11.62
C ARG A 166 9.01 -2.36 10.40
N PHE A 167 8.27 -3.46 10.32
CA PHE A 167 8.30 -4.33 9.15
C PHE A 167 7.82 -3.61 7.88
N ALA A 168 6.78 -2.77 7.96
CA ALA A 168 6.25 -2.05 6.80
C ALA A 168 7.30 -1.21 6.02
N PRO A 169 8.04 -0.27 6.64
CA PRO A 169 9.10 0.47 5.94
C PRO A 169 10.29 -0.42 5.54
N ASP A 170 10.51 -1.54 6.24
CA ASP A 170 11.60 -2.46 5.92
C ASP A 170 11.31 -3.30 4.69
N VAL A 171 10.09 -3.83 4.59
CA VAL A 171 9.69 -4.62 3.42
C VAL A 171 9.54 -3.73 2.18
N ASP A 172 9.18 -2.46 2.37
CA ASP A 172 9.24 -1.45 1.32
C ASP A 172 10.67 -1.22 0.82
N LEU A 173 11.62 -0.98 1.73
CA LEU A 173 13.04 -0.91 1.40
C LEU A 173 13.50 -2.19 0.67
N LEU A 174 13.20 -3.37 1.23
CA LEU A 174 13.60 -4.65 0.65
C LEU A 174 13.03 -4.85 -0.76
N SER A 175 11.78 -4.43 -0.99
CA SER A 175 11.17 -4.47 -2.32
C SER A 175 11.82 -3.47 -3.29
N HIS A 176 12.28 -2.32 -2.79
CA HIS A 176 13.04 -1.36 -3.58
C HIS A 176 14.38 -1.96 -4.04
N VAL A 177 15.07 -2.74 -3.21
CA VAL A 177 16.38 -3.31 -3.55
C VAL A 177 16.31 -4.63 -4.29
N ALA A 178 15.48 -5.56 -3.82
CA ALA A 178 15.36 -6.91 -4.36
C ALA A 178 14.44 -6.98 -5.60
N GLY A 179 13.74 -5.89 -5.91
CA GLY A 179 12.61 -5.90 -6.82
C GLY A 179 11.32 -6.36 -6.12
N LYS A 180 10.23 -6.43 -6.90
CA LYS A 180 8.89 -6.72 -6.38
C LYS A 180 8.83 -8.06 -5.64
N LEU A 181 8.49 -8.00 -4.36
CA LEU A 181 8.24 -9.16 -3.49
C LEU A 181 6.75 -9.48 -3.48
N ASN A 182 6.39 -10.75 -3.65
CA ASN A 182 4.99 -11.19 -3.77
C ASN A 182 4.72 -12.54 -3.08
N ARG A 183 5.72 -13.10 -2.37
CA ARG A 183 5.54 -14.30 -1.56
C ARG A 183 6.14 -14.07 -0.20
N ILE A 184 5.43 -14.49 0.85
CA ILE A 184 5.84 -14.27 2.23
C ILE A 184 5.58 -15.52 3.08
N GLY A 185 6.61 -15.93 3.82
CA GLY A 185 6.56 -17.01 4.81
C GLY A 185 7.03 -16.49 6.16
N ALA A 186 6.16 -16.45 7.15
CA ALA A 186 6.46 -15.99 8.50
C ALA A 186 6.60 -17.16 9.47
N HIS A 187 7.57 -17.06 10.36
CA HIS A 187 7.85 -18.01 11.42
C HIS A 187 8.06 -17.25 12.73
N ALA A 188 7.34 -17.64 13.77
CA ALA A 188 7.45 -17.09 15.12
C ALA A 188 7.55 -18.25 16.11
N SER A 189 8.10 -17.99 17.31
CA SER A 189 8.12 -18.98 18.38
C SER A 189 6.69 -19.37 18.76
N THR A 190 6.47 -20.66 19.01
CA THR A 190 5.13 -21.23 19.24
C THR A 190 4.73 -21.13 20.70
N GLY A 191 3.72 -20.32 20.99
CA GLY A 191 2.95 -20.26 22.24
C GLY A 191 1.44 -20.24 21.96
N ALA A 192 0.60 -19.89 22.95
CA ALA A 192 -0.85 -19.72 22.72
C ALA A 192 -1.16 -18.56 21.75
N ASP A 193 -0.30 -17.54 21.73
CA ASP A 193 -0.22 -16.48 20.73
C ASP A 193 1.17 -16.50 20.08
N ALA A 194 1.27 -16.02 18.83
CA ALA A 194 2.55 -15.90 18.14
C ALA A 194 3.45 -14.88 18.84
N ASP A 195 4.67 -15.28 19.20
CA ASP A 195 5.66 -14.38 19.79
C ASP A 195 6.46 -13.66 18.71
N TYR A 196 6.22 -12.36 18.58
CA TYR A 196 6.86 -11.50 17.58
C TYR A 196 8.31 -11.13 17.95
N SER A 197 8.76 -11.45 19.17
CA SER A 197 10.10 -11.08 19.66
C SER A 197 11.26 -11.78 18.94
N ALA A 198 10.96 -12.86 18.23
CA ALA A 198 11.87 -13.61 17.37
C ALA A 198 11.22 -13.91 16.00
N LEU A 199 10.40 -12.99 15.50
CA LEU A 199 9.76 -13.14 14.18
C LEU A 199 10.82 -13.21 13.08
N SER A 200 10.73 -14.24 12.25
CA SER A 200 11.52 -14.44 11.03
C SER A 200 10.56 -14.47 9.84
N VAL A 201 10.84 -13.66 8.83
CA VAL A 201 10.06 -13.56 7.60
C VAL A 201 10.96 -13.89 6.42
N GLN A 202 10.51 -14.82 5.59
CA GLN A 202 11.10 -15.15 4.30
C GLN A 202 10.25 -14.55 3.20
N LEU A 203 10.90 -13.85 2.28
CA LEU A 203 10.28 -13.12 1.19
C LEU A 203 10.87 -13.62 -0.12
N LEU A 204 10.03 -13.69 -1.16
CA LEU A 204 10.46 -14.02 -2.51
C LEU A 204 9.73 -13.11 -3.50
N GLY A 205 10.43 -12.78 -4.58
CA GLY A 205 9.89 -12.04 -5.72
C GLY A 205 10.08 -12.79 -7.03
N ALA A 206 9.82 -12.11 -8.14
CA ALA A 206 9.96 -12.69 -9.48
C ALA A 206 11.40 -13.10 -9.84
N ALA A 207 12.40 -12.44 -9.26
CA ALA A 207 13.81 -12.77 -9.47
C ALA A 207 14.27 -14.03 -8.72
N GLU A 208 13.39 -14.66 -7.93
CA GLU A 208 13.68 -15.81 -7.06
C GLU A 208 14.87 -15.62 -6.09
N LEU A 209 15.35 -14.38 -5.92
CA LEU A 209 16.37 -14.03 -4.96
C LEU A 209 15.79 -14.17 -3.54
N PRO A 210 16.32 -15.06 -2.68
CA PRO A 210 15.83 -15.21 -1.33
C PRO A 210 16.07 -13.93 -0.52
N VAL A 211 15.01 -13.40 0.08
CA VAL A 211 15.09 -12.27 1.00
C VAL A 211 14.62 -12.72 2.38
N ARG A 212 15.35 -12.35 3.43
CA ARG A 212 14.97 -12.66 4.82
C ARG A 212 14.93 -11.39 5.64
N TRP A 213 14.00 -11.32 6.58
CA TRP A 213 13.88 -10.25 7.54
C TRP A 213 13.64 -10.86 8.93
N ASN A 214 14.40 -10.46 9.94
CA ASN A 214 14.30 -11.01 11.29
C ASN A 214 14.29 -9.91 12.36
N VAL A 215 13.60 -10.17 13.48
CA VAL A 215 13.67 -9.34 14.70
C VAL A 215 14.69 -9.94 15.67
N GLU A 216 15.55 -9.08 16.20
CA GLU A 216 16.54 -9.45 17.22
C GLU A 216 16.59 -8.42 18.36
N PRO A 217 16.99 -8.81 19.58
CA PRO A 217 17.33 -7.83 20.61
C PRO A 217 18.59 -7.04 20.19
N PRO A 218 18.69 -5.75 20.55
CA PRO A 218 19.88 -4.96 20.25
C PRO A 218 21.08 -5.46 21.05
N ALA A 219 22.22 -5.61 20.38
CA ALA A 219 23.50 -5.85 21.05
C ALA A 219 24.01 -4.55 21.70
N ASP A 220 24.15 -3.49 20.90
CA ASP A 220 24.61 -2.17 21.35
C ASP A 220 23.61 -1.04 21.02
N ALA A 221 22.92 -1.12 19.87
CA ALA A 221 21.98 -0.10 19.41
C ALA A 221 20.80 -0.70 18.64
N GLU A 222 19.67 0.02 18.62
CA GLU A 222 18.54 -0.28 17.74
C GLU A 222 18.83 0.15 16.30
N GLY A 223 18.27 -0.57 15.34
CA GLY A 223 18.54 -0.29 13.92
C GLY A 223 18.16 -1.42 12.97
N LEU A 224 18.54 -1.26 11.70
CA LEU A 224 18.42 -2.25 10.64
C LEU A 224 19.81 -2.54 10.09
N ALA A 225 20.22 -3.80 10.10
CA ALA A 225 21.30 -4.28 9.27
C ALA A 225 20.74 -4.85 7.99
N LEU A 226 21.16 -4.33 6.84
CA LEU A 226 20.87 -4.90 5.52
C LEU A 226 22.15 -5.56 4.99
N HIS A 227 22.12 -6.89 4.88
CA HIS A 227 23.23 -7.70 4.41
C HIS A 227 22.97 -8.21 2.98
N PHE A 228 23.92 -7.97 2.09
CA PHE A 228 23.99 -8.59 0.76
C PHE A 228 24.97 -9.75 0.86
N ILE A 229 24.46 -10.97 0.87
CA ILE A 229 25.26 -12.19 0.91
C ILE A 229 25.58 -12.56 -0.54
N CYS A 230 26.88 -12.59 -0.85
CA CYS A 230 27.39 -12.83 -2.19
C CYS A 230 28.28 -14.07 -2.23
N GLU A 231 28.59 -14.55 -3.44
CA GLU A 231 29.42 -15.76 -3.68
C GLU A 231 30.75 -15.77 -2.91
N ARG A 232 31.38 -14.59 -2.73
CA ARG A 232 32.73 -14.46 -2.15
C ARG A 232 32.79 -13.61 -0.89
N GLY A 233 31.66 -13.20 -0.33
CA GLY A 233 31.65 -12.33 0.84
C GLY A 233 30.29 -11.73 1.16
N ARG A 234 30.28 -10.68 1.98
CA ARG A 234 29.08 -9.94 2.32
C ARG A 234 29.36 -8.46 2.41
N GLU A 235 28.41 -7.67 1.94
CA GLU A 235 28.36 -6.22 2.15
C GLU A 235 27.24 -5.91 3.14
N THR A 236 27.44 -4.93 4.03
CA THR A 236 26.45 -4.59 5.07
C THR A 236 26.21 -3.09 5.10
N ILE A 237 24.95 -2.71 4.98
CA ILE A 237 24.48 -1.34 5.16
C ILE A 237 23.73 -1.29 6.49
N TRP A 238 24.12 -0.38 7.38
CA TRP A 238 23.49 -0.20 8.67
C TRP A 238 22.68 1.10 8.73
N PHE A 239 21.47 0.98 9.27
CA PHE A 239 20.56 2.08 9.57
C PHE A 239 20.33 2.11 11.07
N ASP A 240 20.38 3.28 11.71
CA ASP A 240 19.92 3.48 13.08
C ASP A 240 18.38 3.48 13.15
N SER A 241 17.84 3.85 14.31
CA SER A 241 16.40 3.92 14.55
C SER A 241 15.68 5.06 13.80
N GLN A 242 16.42 6.02 13.25
CA GLN A 242 15.92 7.18 12.49
C GLN A 242 16.24 7.10 10.98
N GLY A 243 17.14 6.23 10.53
CA GLY A 243 17.53 6.11 9.13
C GLY A 243 19.00 5.73 8.98
N LEU A 244 19.68 6.20 7.94
CA LEU A 244 21.10 5.88 7.75
C LEU A 244 21.95 6.57 8.83
N VAL A 245 22.86 5.81 9.45
CA VAL A 245 23.86 6.38 10.35
C VAL A 245 24.67 7.44 9.60
N ALA A 246 24.82 8.60 10.23
CA ALA A 246 25.59 9.77 9.75
C ALA A 246 24.92 10.65 8.68
N GLN A 247 23.66 10.45 8.34
CA GLN A 247 22.91 11.41 7.52
C GLN A 247 21.92 12.22 8.34
N SER A 248 21.91 13.53 8.11
CA SER A 248 20.89 14.40 8.68
C SER A 248 19.53 14.01 8.06
N PRO A 249 18.46 13.87 8.86
CA PRO A 249 17.11 13.62 8.35
C PRO A 249 16.67 14.62 7.28
N ILE A 250 17.13 15.89 7.38
CA ILE A 250 16.83 16.93 6.40
C ILE A 250 17.45 16.59 5.04
N ALA A 251 18.67 16.03 5.00
CA ALA A 251 19.32 15.69 3.74
C ALA A 251 18.59 14.56 2.98
N ALA A 252 18.09 13.56 3.71
CA ALA A 252 17.22 12.52 3.15
C ALA A 252 15.90 13.13 2.63
N ALA A 253 15.31 14.03 3.39
CA ALA A 253 14.07 14.72 3.03
C ALA A 253 14.24 15.64 1.79
N THR A 254 15.38 16.28 1.59
CA THR A 254 15.64 17.16 0.43
C THR A 254 15.43 16.45 -0.89
N GLY A 255 15.99 15.25 -1.06
CA GLY A 255 15.82 14.48 -2.30
C GLY A 255 14.37 14.11 -2.59
N ALA A 256 13.60 13.80 -1.54
CA ALA A 256 12.17 13.51 -1.66
C ALA A 256 11.36 14.75 -2.06
N ILE A 257 11.60 15.89 -1.41
CA ILE A 257 10.93 17.16 -1.72
C ILE A 257 11.23 17.61 -3.15
N GLU A 258 12.48 17.55 -3.60
CA GLU A 258 12.84 17.95 -4.97
C GLU A 258 12.21 17.05 -6.03
N ARG A 259 12.09 15.73 -5.77
CA ARG A 259 11.38 14.82 -6.69
C ARG A 259 9.88 15.09 -6.69
N PHE A 260 9.30 15.33 -5.53
CA PHE A 260 7.88 15.60 -5.39
C PHE A 260 7.50 16.94 -6.04
N ALA A 261 8.21 18.02 -5.74
CA ALA A 261 7.97 19.35 -6.32
C ALA A 261 8.04 19.32 -7.85
N ARG A 262 9.06 18.64 -8.42
CA ARG A 262 9.16 18.45 -9.88
C ARG A 262 7.96 17.69 -10.47
N ALA A 263 7.47 16.66 -9.77
CA ALA A 263 6.31 15.90 -10.22
C ALA A 263 5.02 16.74 -10.17
N VAL A 264 4.87 17.61 -9.17
CA VAL A 264 3.74 18.55 -9.09
C VAL A 264 3.82 19.59 -10.21
N GLU A 265 4.99 20.20 -10.44
CA GLU A 265 5.20 21.17 -11.51
C GLU A 265 4.99 20.57 -12.90
N ALA A 266 5.29 19.29 -13.08
CA ALA A 266 5.04 18.56 -14.33
C ALA A 266 3.60 18.04 -14.47
N GLU A 267 2.76 18.19 -13.45
CA GLU A 267 1.42 17.59 -13.37
C GLU A 267 1.42 16.08 -13.66
N ASP A 268 2.50 15.39 -13.25
CA ASP A 268 2.72 13.98 -13.58
C ASP A 268 2.06 13.07 -12.54
N ALA A 269 0.77 12.80 -12.70
CA ALA A 269 0.04 11.85 -11.87
C ALA A 269 0.63 10.42 -11.91
N SER A 270 1.39 10.06 -12.96
CA SER A 270 2.03 8.75 -13.07
C SER A 270 3.25 8.60 -12.16
N ALA A 271 3.80 9.72 -11.67
CA ALA A 271 4.86 9.75 -10.65
C ALA A 271 4.34 9.40 -9.23
N SER A 272 3.05 9.07 -9.08
CA SER A 272 2.48 8.57 -7.84
C SER A 272 3.18 7.28 -7.40
N THR A 273 3.54 7.20 -6.12
CA THR A 273 4.21 6.02 -5.54
C THR A 273 3.31 5.24 -4.59
N TRP A 274 2.06 5.67 -4.40
CA TRP A 274 1.11 5.10 -3.43
C TRP A 274 0.93 3.58 -3.53
N LEU A 275 0.89 3.04 -4.76
CA LEU A 275 0.72 1.59 -4.97
C LEU A 275 1.88 0.77 -4.37
N GLN A 276 3.09 1.34 -4.28
CA GLN A 276 4.23 0.67 -3.63
C GLN A 276 4.03 0.60 -2.11
N ALA A 277 3.55 1.69 -1.50
CA ALA A 277 3.21 1.73 -0.08
C ALA A 277 2.07 0.74 0.26
N LEU A 278 1.03 0.68 -0.57
CA LEU A 278 -0.05 -0.30 -0.43
C LEU A 278 0.48 -1.74 -0.44
N ARG A 279 1.35 -2.09 -1.40
CA ARG A 279 1.96 -3.42 -1.48
C ARG A 279 2.78 -3.78 -0.24
N ALA A 280 3.55 -2.84 0.29
CA ALA A 280 4.29 -3.05 1.53
C ALA A 280 3.36 -3.33 2.71
N MET A 281 2.21 -2.66 2.77
CA MET A 281 1.18 -2.93 3.78
C MET A 281 0.45 -4.27 3.56
N GLU A 282 0.19 -4.69 2.32
CA GLU A 282 -0.35 -6.02 2.02
C GLU A 282 0.59 -7.15 2.48
N LEU A 283 1.91 -6.98 2.26
CA LEU A 283 2.92 -7.91 2.76
C LEU A 283 2.94 -7.92 4.29
N THR A 284 2.79 -6.76 4.93
CA THR A 284 2.73 -6.63 6.39
C THR A 284 1.52 -7.38 6.96
N ASP A 285 0.33 -7.18 6.40
CA ASP A 285 -0.91 -7.86 6.81
C ASP A 285 -0.83 -9.39 6.58
N SER A 286 -0.14 -9.80 5.52
CA SER A 286 0.06 -11.19 5.15
C SER A 286 0.91 -12.01 6.15
N ILE A 287 1.66 -11.36 7.05
CA ILE A 287 2.41 -12.04 8.12
C ILE A 287 1.47 -12.91 8.96
N GLU A 288 0.31 -12.39 9.36
CA GLU A 288 -0.60 -13.09 10.25
C GLU A 288 -1.26 -14.28 9.58
N ILE A 289 -1.59 -14.12 8.30
CA ILE A 289 -2.14 -15.19 7.47
C ILE A 289 -1.09 -16.29 7.30
N SER A 290 0.17 -15.93 7.06
CA SER A 290 1.27 -16.88 6.94
C SER A 290 1.53 -17.64 8.25
N LEU A 291 1.61 -16.94 9.39
CA LEU A 291 1.77 -17.54 10.71
C LEU A 291 0.64 -18.54 11.02
N ARG A 292 -0.62 -18.16 10.76
CA ARG A 292 -1.78 -19.04 10.97
C ARG A 292 -1.76 -20.28 10.09
N ARG A 293 -1.26 -20.16 8.86
CA ARG A 293 -1.19 -21.27 7.90
C ARG A 293 0.08 -22.11 8.03
N GLY A 294 1.11 -21.60 8.72
CA GLY A 294 2.41 -22.27 8.88
C GLY A 294 3.16 -22.49 7.57
N ARG A 295 2.92 -21.67 6.55
CA ARG A 295 3.54 -21.80 5.22
C ARG A 295 3.69 -20.47 4.51
N MET A 296 4.57 -20.44 3.51
CA MET A 296 4.67 -19.34 2.57
C MET A 296 3.36 -19.19 1.79
N ILE A 297 2.91 -17.95 1.63
CA ILE A 297 1.72 -17.58 0.88
C ILE A 297 2.08 -16.59 -0.22
N ASP A 298 1.33 -16.66 -1.32
CA ASP A 298 1.45 -15.72 -2.42
C ASP A 298 0.52 -14.53 -2.15
N VAL A 299 1.10 -13.34 -2.09
CA VAL A 299 0.41 -12.05 -2.02
C VAL A 299 0.15 -11.62 -3.45
N HIS A 300 -1.07 -11.91 -3.91
CA HIS A 300 -1.50 -11.52 -5.24
C HIS A 300 -1.85 -10.04 -5.22
N ASP A 301 -1.49 -9.29 -6.27
CA ASP A 301 -2.04 -7.94 -6.46
C ASP A 301 -3.54 -8.10 -6.69
N GLN A 302 -4.33 -8.10 -5.61
CA GLN A 302 -5.76 -7.91 -5.73
C GLN A 302 -5.93 -6.44 -6.08
N GLN A 303 -5.82 -6.12 -7.37
CA GLN A 303 -6.60 -5.02 -7.88
C GLN A 303 -8.05 -5.44 -7.65
N LEU A 304 -8.61 -5.00 -6.52
CA LEU A 304 -10.04 -4.91 -6.28
C LEU A 304 -10.59 -3.91 -7.31
N THR A 305 -10.48 -4.26 -8.58
CA THR A 305 -11.14 -3.54 -9.64
C THR A 305 -12.62 -3.68 -9.36
N GLU A 306 -13.34 -2.57 -9.48
CA GLU A 306 -14.80 -2.59 -9.50
C GLU A 306 -15.32 -3.68 -10.45
N GLN A 307 -14.56 -4.06 -11.46
CA GLN A 307 -14.87 -5.16 -12.37
C GLN A 307 -15.04 -6.54 -11.70
N LEU A 308 -14.26 -6.87 -10.65
CA LEU A 308 -14.42 -8.11 -9.88
C LEU A 308 -15.63 -8.03 -8.94
N ALA A 309 -15.81 -6.89 -8.27
CA ALA A 309 -16.98 -6.64 -7.42
C ALA A 309 -18.28 -6.62 -8.25
N PHE A 310 -18.28 -5.96 -9.41
CA PHE A 310 -19.40 -5.86 -10.36
C PHE A 310 -19.76 -7.22 -10.96
N LYS A 311 -18.77 -8.06 -11.30
CA LYS A 311 -19.03 -9.45 -11.72
C LYS A 311 -19.65 -10.27 -10.58
N GLY A 312 -19.18 -10.10 -9.35
CA GLY A 312 -19.74 -10.74 -8.16
C GLY A 312 -21.19 -10.31 -7.91
N THR A 313 -21.47 -9.01 -7.93
CA THR A 313 -22.81 -8.44 -7.71
C THR A 313 -23.77 -8.81 -8.83
N MET A 314 -23.35 -8.81 -10.10
CA MET A 314 -24.19 -9.25 -11.21
C MET A 314 -24.49 -10.76 -11.15
N SER A 315 -23.53 -11.58 -10.72
CA SER A 315 -23.78 -13.02 -10.53
C SER A 315 -24.75 -13.27 -9.37
N ALA A 316 -24.57 -12.58 -8.24
CA ALA A 316 -25.45 -12.70 -7.08
C ALA A 316 -26.87 -12.20 -7.38
N PHE A 317 -27.00 -11.06 -8.08
CA PHE A 317 -28.29 -10.51 -8.49
C PHE A 317 -28.98 -11.41 -9.52
N GLY A 318 -28.24 -11.95 -10.50
CA GLY A 318 -28.78 -12.91 -11.47
C GLY A 318 -29.30 -14.18 -10.81
N CYS A 319 -28.54 -14.76 -9.87
CA CYS A 319 -28.99 -15.92 -9.10
C CYS A 319 -30.20 -15.59 -8.20
N GLY A 320 -30.19 -14.44 -7.52
CA GLY A 320 -31.30 -13.98 -6.69
C GLY A 320 -32.59 -13.76 -7.49
N LEU A 321 -32.48 -13.14 -8.67
CA LEU A 321 -33.59 -12.89 -9.57
C LEU A 321 -34.20 -14.21 -10.07
N LEU A 322 -33.37 -15.19 -10.46
CA LEU A 322 -33.84 -16.52 -10.87
C LEU A 322 -34.54 -17.27 -9.73
N LEU A 323 -34.03 -17.17 -8.50
CA LEU A 323 -34.66 -17.76 -7.31
C LEU A 323 -36.06 -17.20 -7.03
N VAL A 324 -36.36 -15.96 -7.44
CA VAL A 324 -37.68 -15.32 -7.24
C VAL A 324 -38.59 -15.50 -8.45
N ILE A 325 -38.08 -15.24 -9.67
CA ILE A 325 -38.88 -15.25 -10.89
C ILE A 325 -39.38 -16.66 -11.21
N VAL A 326 -38.53 -17.69 -11.08
CA VAL A 326 -38.93 -19.07 -11.45
C VAL A 326 -40.10 -19.57 -10.60
N PRO A 327 -40.06 -19.50 -9.24
CA PRO A 327 -41.20 -19.85 -8.43
C PRO A 327 -42.43 -18.97 -8.69
N ALA A 328 -42.25 -17.65 -8.87
CA ALA A 328 -43.36 -16.75 -9.14
C ALA A 328 -44.09 -17.10 -10.45
N LEU A 329 -43.34 -17.39 -11.52
CA LEU A 329 -43.90 -17.83 -12.80
C LEU A 329 -44.61 -19.17 -12.66
N LEU A 330 -44.08 -20.12 -11.87
CA LEU A 330 -44.75 -21.40 -11.61
C LEU A 330 -46.08 -21.19 -10.86
N VAL A 331 -46.11 -20.30 -9.87
CA VAL A 331 -47.34 -19.94 -9.13
C VAL A 331 -48.37 -19.29 -10.05
N ILE A 332 -47.94 -18.35 -10.90
CA ILE A 332 -48.82 -17.69 -11.88
C ILE A 332 -49.41 -18.71 -12.86
N GLY A 333 -48.58 -19.60 -13.41
CA GLY A 333 -49.02 -20.66 -14.30
C GLY A 333 -50.02 -21.62 -13.63
N TRP A 334 -49.78 -21.95 -12.36
CA TRP A 334 -50.69 -22.78 -11.56
C TRP A 334 -52.05 -22.10 -11.34
N ILE A 335 -52.07 -20.81 -11.00
CA ILE A 335 -53.31 -20.03 -10.86
C ILE A 335 -54.05 -19.91 -12.19
N ALA A 336 -53.34 -19.64 -13.29
CA ALA A 336 -53.93 -19.56 -14.63
C ALA A 336 -54.59 -20.88 -15.06
N GLY A 337 -53.99 -22.02 -14.68
CA GLY A 337 -54.57 -23.35 -14.88
C GLY A 337 -55.89 -23.53 -14.11
N MET A 338 -55.98 -23.04 -12.87
CA MET A 338 -57.22 -23.09 -12.08
C MET A 338 -58.36 -22.25 -12.68
N VAL A 339 -58.04 -21.16 -13.37
CA VAL A 339 -59.02 -20.26 -14.03
C VAL A 339 -59.48 -20.80 -15.40
N GLY A 340 -58.89 -21.90 -15.89
CA GLY A 340 -59.28 -22.55 -17.13
C GLY A 340 -58.77 -21.82 -18.39
N ILE A 341 -57.66 -21.09 -18.28
CA ILE A 341 -57.02 -20.45 -19.43
C ILE A 341 -56.30 -21.56 -20.24
N PRO A 342 -56.70 -21.83 -21.50
CA PRO A 342 -56.18 -22.97 -22.27
C PRO A 342 -54.68 -22.87 -22.61
N VAL A 343 -54.09 -21.67 -22.47
CA VAL A 343 -52.67 -21.43 -22.71
C VAL A 343 -51.79 -21.91 -21.54
N ALA A 344 -52.37 -22.20 -20.37
CA ALA A 344 -51.61 -22.58 -19.17
C ALA A 344 -50.83 -23.90 -19.34
N GLU A 345 -51.29 -24.82 -20.19
CA GLU A 345 -50.63 -26.10 -20.44
C GLU A 345 -49.24 -25.95 -21.11
N TYR A 346 -49.05 -24.87 -21.87
CA TYR A 346 -47.78 -24.59 -22.56
C TYR A 346 -46.79 -23.78 -21.70
N TRP A 347 -47.20 -23.35 -20.51
CA TRP A 347 -46.41 -22.49 -19.65
C TRP A 347 -45.03 -23.07 -19.24
N PRO A 348 -44.90 -24.37 -18.89
CA PRO A 348 -43.59 -24.96 -18.60
C PRO A 348 -42.64 -24.91 -19.81
N HIS A 349 -43.17 -25.00 -21.02
CA HIS A 349 -42.38 -24.99 -22.26
C HIS A 349 -41.89 -23.58 -22.56
N LEU A 350 -42.71 -22.57 -22.31
CA LEU A 350 -42.33 -21.16 -22.40
C LEU A 350 -41.23 -20.82 -21.39
N LEU A 351 -41.38 -21.26 -20.14
CA LEU A 351 -40.37 -21.06 -19.10
C LEU A 351 -39.05 -21.73 -19.48
N LEU A 352 -39.09 -22.98 -19.97
CA LEU A 352 -37.92 -23.70 -20.45
C LEU A 352 -37.24 -22.96 -21.61
N ALA A 353 -38.02 -22.44 -22.57
CA ALA A 353 -37.49 -21.68 -23.70
C ALA A 353 -36.80 -20.38 -23.25
N ILE A 354 -37.38 -19.65 -22.29
CA ILE A 354 -36.79 -18.44 -21.72
C ILE A 354 -35.49 -18.78 -20.98
N LEU A 355 -35.47 -19.84 -20.16
CA LEU A 355 -34.26 -20.28 -19.46
C LEU A 355 -33.17 -20.74 -20.42
N ALA A 356 -33.52 -21.46 -21.48
CA ALA A 356 -32.58 -21.89 -22.51
C ALA A 356 -32.00 -20.69 -23.28
N LEU A 357 -32.82 -19.69 -23.63
CA LEU A 357 -32.38 -18.46 -24.26
C LEU A 357 -31.43 -17.67 -23.34
N PHE A 358 -31.78 -17.55 -22.07
CA PHE A 358 -30.96 -16.89 -21.06
C PHE A 358 -29.60 -17.58 -20.89
N LEU A 359 -29.58 -18.92 -20.79
CA LEU A 359 -28.34 -19.70 -20.73
C LEU A 359 -27.50 -19.47 -22.01
N GLY A 360 -28.13 -19.51 -23.19
CA GLY A 360 -27.47 -19.26 -24.46
C GLY A 360 -26.79 -17.88 -24.50
N LEU A 361 -27.49 -16.84 -24.04
CA LEU A 361 -26.94 -15.48 -23.91
C LEU A 361 -25.78 -15.40 -22.93
N GLN A 362 -25.78 -16.18 -21.84
CA GLN A 362 -24.64 -16.23 -20.89
C GLN A 362 -23.41 -16.94 -21.47
N PHE A 363 -23.60 -17.94 -22.34
CA PHE A 363 -22.49 -18.63 -23.00
C PHE A 363 -21.95 -17.88 -24.22
N LEU A 364 -22.75 -17.00 -24.83
CA LEU A 364 -22.38 -16.25 -26.03
C LEU A 364 -21.08 -15.43 -25.85
N PRO A 365 -20.85 -14.68 -24.74
CA PRO A 365 -19.59 -13.99 -24.52
C PRO A 365 -18.40 -14.93 -24.42
N LYS A 366 -18.54 -16.12 -23.81
CA LYS A 366 -17.44 -17.10 -23.72
C LYS A 366 -17.05 -17.68 -25.08
N LEU A 367 -18.00 -17.75 -26.02
CA LEU A 367 -17.76 -18.21 -27.38
C LEU A 367 -17.21 -17.10 -28.29
N LEU A 368 -17.65 -15.86 -28.10
CA LEU A 368 -17.25 -14.72 -28.93
C LEU A 368 -15.93 -14.06 -28.48
N TYR A 369 -15.68 -14.01 -27.17
CA TYR A 369 -14.42 -13.51 -26.63
C TYR A 369 -13.45 -14.68 -26.45
N LYS A 370 -12.62 -14.93 -27.46
CA LYS A 370 -11.38 -15.69 -27.26
C LYS A 370 -10.58 -14.97 -26.18
N SER A 371 -10.20 -15.69 -25.13
CA SER A 371 -9.26 -15.17 -24.13
C SER A 371 -8.06 -14.57 -24.87
N PRO A 372 -7.61 -13.35 -24.52
CA PRO A 372 -6.36 -12.84 -25.04
C PRO A 372 -5.26 -13.86 -24.73
N PRO A 373 -4.27 -14.02 -25.63
CA PRO A 373 -3.13 -14.90 -25.38
C PRO A 373 -2.52 -14.53 -24.03
N VAL A 374 -2.23 -15.55 -23.23
CA VAL A 374 -1.46 -15.40 -21.99
C VAL A 374 -0.04 -15.08 -22.44
N ASP A 375 0.29 -13.79 -22.51
CA ASP A 375 1.65 -13.34 -22.76
C ASP A 375 2.50 -13.68 -21.53
N GLY A 376 3.14 -14.86 -21.58
CA GLY A 376 3.95 -15.39 -20.49
C GLY A 376 4.84 -16.58 -20.87
N GLU A 377 5.02 -16.86 -22.16
CA GLU A 377 6.06 -17.74 -22.66
C GLU A 377 6.82 -17.03 -23.79
N SER A 378 7.77 -16.18 -23.43
CA SER A 378 8.85 -15.76 -24.32
C SER A 378 10.15 -15.85 -23.55
N HIS A 379 10.98 -16.79 -24.04
CA HIS A 379 12.32 -17.22 -23.66
C HIS A 379 13.24 -16.25 -22.91
#